data_AF-A0A7S2IT76-F1
#
_entry.id   AF-A0A7S2IT76-F1
#
_cell.length_a   1.000
_cell.length_b   1.000
_cell.length_c   1.000
_cell.angle_alpha   90.00
_cell.angle_beta   90.00
_cell.angle_gamma   90.00
#
_symmetry.space_group_name_H-M   'P 1'
#
loop_
_entity.id
_entity.type
_entity.pdbx_description
1 polymer ?
#
loop_
_entity_poly.entity_id
_entity_poly.type
_entity_poly.pdbx_seq_one_letter_code
_entity_poly.pdbx_strand_id
1 'polypeptide(L)'
;MAGAYADSSKRFRVTNRCREPIWIEQAGPDGGGLPQEDPIIRIDVDGSYTYSIPNRGLASTRFLPKTGCDADGNYCDIQSMPPCPAGGCDLPVDTKFESSWGCMYWTGDPAKDKESCTLTGQGNPSTYQDWWDGSAVDGWTLPFTILVDDGGRGLLPGSEGSPDICGPVVCANLDAARLCPQNEFLTPQS
;
A
#
# COMPACT_ATOMS: atom_id res chain seq x y z
N MET A 1 -18.88 -27.73 3.82
CA MET A 1 -17.63 -27.66 3.05
C MET A 1 -16.65 -26.86 3.88
N ALA A 2 -15.56 -27.48 4.35
CA ALA A 2 -14.55 -26.77 5.13
C ALA A 2 -13.84 -25.80 4.18
N GLY A 3 -14.02 -24.49 4.38
CA GLY A 3 -13.36 -23.46 3.59
C GLY A 3 -11.86 -23.61 3.73
N ALA A 4 -11.15 -23.71 2.60
CA ALA A 4 -9.71 -23.60 2.58
C ALA A 4 -9.36 -22.29 3.30
N TYR A 5 -8.63 -22.39 4.42
CA TYR A 5 -7.88 -21.23 4.91
C TYR A 5 -7.03 -20.79 3.74
N ALA A 6 -7.40 -19.65 3.17
CA ALA A 6 -6.92 -19.26 1.88
C ALA A 6 -5.45 -18.82 2.04
N ASP A 7 -4.58 -19.39 1.21
CA ASP A 7 -3.13 -19.42 1.40
C ASP A 7 -2.50 -18.01 1.40
N SER A 8 -2.44 -17.41 2.59
CA SER A 8 -2.11 -16.00 2.81
C SER A 8 -1.55 -15.77 4.20
N SER A 9 -0.88 -14.63 4.39
CA SER A 9 -0.36 -14.17 5.66
C SER A 9 -0.76 -12.72 5.93
N LYS A 10 -1.06 -12.39 7.19
CA LYS A 10 -1.40 -11.03 7.64
C LYS A 10 -0.13 -10.18 7.80
N ARG A 11 0.28 -9.47 6.74
CA ARG A 11 1.61 -8.81 6.66
C ARG A 11 1.57 -7.32 6.31
N PHE A 12 0.40 -6.76 6.04
CA PHE A 12 0.22 -5.33 5.80
C PHE A 12 -0.89 -4.78 6.67
N ARG A 13 -0.58 -3.80 7.53
CA ARG A 13 -1.54 -3.19 8.44
C ARG A 13 -1.67 -1.70 8.17
N VAL A 14 -2.89 -1.25 7.96
CA VAL A 14 -3.25 0.15 7.92
C VAL A 14 -3.86 0.55 9.26
N THR A 15 -3.47 1.70 9.80
CA THR A 15 -4.01 2.25 11.04
C THR A 15 -4.49 3.66 10.77
N ASN A 16 -5.74 3.94 11.13
CA ASN A 16 -6.31 5.27 11.00
C ASN A 16 -5.94 6.13 12.21
N ARG A 17 -5.25 7.24 11.97
CA ARG A 17 -4.93 8.27 12.99
C ARG A 17 -5.57 9.62 12.68
N CYS A 18 -6.42 9.67 11.66
CA CYS A 18 -7.25 10.83 11.36
C CYS A 18 -8.35 10.98 12.41
N ARG A 19 -8.99 12.15 12.45
CA ARG A 19 -10.08 12.44 13.39
C ARG A 19 -11.43 11.89 12.95
N GLU A 20 -11.48 11.28 11.78
CA GLU A 20 -12.67 10.73 11.14
C GLU A 20 -12.36 9.36 10.53
N PRO A 21 -13.37 8.52 10.25
CA PRO A 21 -13.18 7.26 9.55
C PRO A 21 -12.54 7.47 8.18
N ILE A 22 -11.71 6.51 7.77
CA ILE A 22 -11.15 6.44 6.43
C ILE A 22 -11.63 5.16 5.74
N TRP A 23 -11.61 5.16 4.42
CA TRP A 23 -11.87 3.99 3.59
C TRP A 23 -10.66 3.72 2.72
N ILE A 24 -10.11 2.51 2.79
CA ILE A 24 -8.97 2.12 1.98
C ILE A 24 -9.49 1.32 0.79
N GLU A 25 -9.45 1.94 -0.38
CA GLU A 25 -9.76 1.30 -1.66
C GLU A 25 -8.52 0.60 -2.23
N GLN A 26 -8.73 -0.57 -2.82
CA GLN A 26 -7.70 -1.34 -3.49
C GLN A 26 -7.77 -1.16 -5.00
N ALA A 27 -6.61 -1.03 -5.64
CA ALA A 27 -6.49 -1.04 -7.10
C ALA A 27 -5.31 -1.91 -7.54
N GLY A 28 -5.39 -2.47 -8.73
CA GLY A 28 -4.38 -3.35 -9.28
C GLY A 28 -4.65 -3.63 -10.76
N PRO A 29 -3.90 -4.57 -11.37
CA PRO A 29 -4.15 -4.98 -12.75
C PRO A 29 -5.61 -5.38 -12.95
N ASP A 30 -6.21 -4.92 -14.06
CA ASP A 30 -7.61 -5.19 -14.43
C ASP A 30 -8.66 -4.77 -13.38
N GLY A 31 -8.32 -3.79 -12.51
CA GLY A 31 -9.21 -3.35 -11.42
C GLY A 31 -9.28 -4.32 -10.24
N GLY A 32 -8.39 -5.32 -10.19
CA GLY A 32 -8.32 -6.28 -9.10
C GLY A 32 -7.65 -5.72 -7.84
N GLY A 33 -7.87 -6.40 -6.72
CA GLY A 33 -7.17 -6.15 -5.45
C GLY A 33 -6.63 -7.46 -4.86
N LEU A 34 -6.45 -7.49 -3.55
CA LEU A 34 -6.14 -8.73 -2.85
C LEU A 34 -7.32 -9.70 -2.96
N PRO A 35 -7.11 -10.97 -3.40
CA PRO A 35 -8.18 -11.87 -3.82
C PRO A 35 -9.12 -12.35 -2.71
N GLN A 36 -8.80 -12.06 -1.45
CA GLN A 36 -9.54 -12.53 -0.26
C GLN A 36 -9.99 -11.37 0.63
N GLU A 37 -9.92 -10.16 0.10
CA GLU A 37 -10.14 -8.93 0.84
C GLU A 37 -11.24 -8.13 0.14
N ASP A 38 -12.04 -7.41 0.92
CA ASP A 38 -13.05 -6.55 0.32
C ASP A 38 -12.36 -5.40 -0.45
N PRO A 39 -12.89 -4.98 -1.62
CA PRO A 39 -12.27 -3.94 -2.43
C PRO A 39 -12.09 -2.61 -1.69
N ILE A 40 -12.96 -2.31 -0.73
CA ILE A 40 -12.92 -1.11 0.10
C ILE A 40 -13.07 -1.51 1.57
N ILE A 41 -12.12 -1.10 2.41
CA ILE A 41 -12.14 -1.37 3.85
C ILE A 41 -12.32 -0.07 4.63
N ARG A 42 -13.41 0.04 5.39
CA ARG A 42 -13.61 1.15 6.34
C ARG A 42 -12.81 0.92 7.62
N ILE A 43 -12.08 1.94 8.07
CA ILE A 43 -11.31 1.92 9.31
C ILE A 43 -11.74 3.12 10.16
N ASP A 44 -12.39 2.83 11.29
CA ASP A 44 -12.77 3.84 12.28
C ASP A 44 -11.56 4.56 12.88
N VAL A 45 -11.81 5.70 13.52
CA VAL A 45 -10.79 6.49 14.23
C VAL A 45 -10.03 5.61 15.22
N ASP A 46 -8.70 5.69 15.20
CA ASP A 46 -7.77 4.85 15.97
C ASP A 46 -7.86 3.34 15.70
N GLY A 47 -8.70 2.93 14.74
CA GLY A 47 -8.83 1.57 14.28
C GLY A 47 -7.67 1.13 13.39
N SER A 48 -7.56 -0.17 13.18
CA SER A 48 -6.59 -0.74 12.25
C SER A 48 -7.17 -1.95 11.53
N TYR A 49 -6.73 -2.16 10.30
CA TYR A 49 -7.04 -3.35 9.52
C TYR A 49 -5.75 -3.99 9.02
N THR A 50 -5.66 -5.31 9.11
CA THR A 50 -4.51 -6.07 8.58
C THR A 50 -4.96 -6.94 7.42
N TYR A 51 -4.38 -6.70 6.26
CA TYR A 51 -4.66 -7.39 5.01
C TYR A 51 -3.97 -8.76 4.93
N SER A 52 -4.67 -9.73 4.36
CA SER A 52 -4.18 -11.05 3.97
C SER A 52 -3.47 -10.97 2.64
N ILE A 53 -2.14 -11.06 2.68
CA ILE A 53 -1.31 -11.03 1.48
C ILE A 53 -1.08 -12.48 1.02
N PRO A 54 -1.37 -12.84 -0.25
CA PRO A 54 -1.12 -14.19 -0.77
C PRO A 54 0.32 -14.64 -0.54
N ASN A 55 0.52 -15.85 -0.02
CA ASN A 55 1.86 -16.38 0.26
C ASN A 55 2.67 -16.63 -1.02
N ARG A 56 2.00 -16.79 -2.16
CA ARG A 56 2.63 -16.89 -3.49
C ARG A 56 3.14 -15.55 -4.03
N GLY A 57 2.89 -14.44 -3.33
CA GLY A 57 3.17 -13.08 -3.81
C GLY A 57 2.05 -12.54 -4.71
N LEU A 58 2.07 -11.24 -4.94
CA LEU A 58 1.10 -10.54 -5.78
C LEU A 58 1.70 -9.20 -6.25
N ALA A 59 1.70 -8.96 -7.56
CA ALA A 59 2.30 -7.75 -8.11
C ALA A 59 1.29 -6.58 -8.21
N SER A 60 1.83 -5.35 -8.16
CA SER A 60 1.17 -4.12 -8.60
C SER A 60 -0.14 -3.78 -7.88
N THR A 61 -0.20 -3.98 -6.57
CA THR A 61 -1.32 -3.51 -5.74
C THR A 61 -1.14 -2.06 -5.33
N ARG A 62 -2.24 -1.34 -5.17
CA ARG A 62 -2.31 0.04 -4.68
C ARG A 62 -3.40 0.14 -3.64
N PHE A 63 -3.16 0.97 -2.63
CA PHE A 63 -4.10 1.25 -1.55
C PHE A 63 -4.28 2.75 -1.45
N LEU A 64 -5.53 3.19 -1.60
CA LEU A 64 -5.91 4.59 -1.74
C LEU A 64 -6.86 4.96 -0.59
N PRO A 65 -6.47 5.86 0.32
CA PRO A 65 -7.34 6.29 1.40
C PRO A 65 -8.34 7.35 0.91
N LYS A 66 -9.59 7.21 1.36
CA LYS A 66 -10.74 8.09 1.08
C LYS A 66 -11.38 8.55 2.39
N THR A 67 -12.07 9.69 2.37
CA THR A 67 -12.82 10.25 3.51
C THR A 67 -14.16 10.83 3.07
N GLY A 68 -15.11 10.95 4.00
CA GLY A 68 -16.44 11.52 3.71
C GLY A 68 -17.33 10.62 2.85
N CYS A 69 -17.07 9.30 2.83
CA CYS A 69 -17.79 8.36 1.99
C CYS A 69 -19.16 7.97 2.56
N ASP A 70 -20.01 7.42 1.68
CA ASP A 70 -21.23 6.73 2.06
C ASP A 70 -20.99 5.38 2.76
N ALA A 71 -22.06 4.63 3.03
CA ALA A 71 -22.00 3.34 3.72
C ALA A 71 -21.20 2.27 2.97
N ASP A 72 -21.13 2.36 1.64
CA ASP A 72 -20.43 1.42 0.77
C ASP A 72 -18.98 1.88 0.48
N GLY A 73 -18.58 3.03 1.04
CA GLY A 73 -17.25 3.61 0.81
C GLY A 73 -17.11 4.32 -0.53
N ASN A 74 -18.22 4.74 -1.14
CA ASN A 74 -18.29 5.45 -2.41
C ASN A 74 -18.80 6.89 -2.19
N TYR A 75 -18.84 7.66 -3.29
CA TYR A 75 -19.36 9.03 -3.28
C TYR A 75 -18.73 9.90 -2.18
N CYS A 76 -17.41 9.81 -2.07
CA CYS A 76 -16.64 10.43 -0.99
C CYS A 76 -16.32 11.91 -1.26
N ASP A 77 -15.90 12.62 -0.20
CA ASP A 77 -15.35 13.98 -0.31
C ASP A 77 -13.94 13.96 -0.93
N ILE A 78 -13.19 12.88 -0.70
CA ILE A 78 -11.87 12.62 -1.30
C ILE A 78 -11.91 11.27 -2.00
N GLN A 79 -11.87 11.25 -3.33
CA GLN A 79 -11.90 10.02 -4.13
C GLN A 79 -11.44 10.23 -5.58
N SER A 80 -10.39 9.50 -5.98
CA SER A 80 -9.83 9.56 -7.33
C SER A 80 -10.28 8.43 -8.28
N MET A 81 -11.06 7.46 -7.79
CA MET A 81 -11.56 6.33 -8.60
C MET A 81 -13.07 6.11 -8.43
N PRO A 82 -13.81 5.73 -9.48
CA PRO A 82 -15.27 5.52 -9.42
C PRO A 82 -15.67 4.32 -8.53
N PRO A 83 -16.91 4.28 -7.98
CA PRO A 83 -18.04 5.20 -8.19
C PRO A 83 -17.94 6.54 -7.43
N CYS A 84 -18.02 7.65 -8.16
CA CYS A 84 -17.82 9.00 -7.63
C CYS A 84 -19.12 9.82 -7.57
N PRO A 85 -19.15 10.94 -6.81
CA PRO A 85 -20.25 11.90 -6.83
C PRO A 85 -20.62 12.37 -8.24
N ALA A 86 -21.80 12.99 -8.38
CA ALA A 86 -22.28 13.50 -9.67
C ALA A 86 -21.32 14.53 -10.33
N GLY A 87 -20.46 15.18 -9.54
CA GLY A 87 -19.41 16.09 -10.00
C GLY A 87 -18.19 15.39 -10.62
N GLY A 88 -18.12 14.07 -10.58
CA GLY A 88 -16.94 13.28 -10.97
C GLY A 88 -16.06 12.93 -9.77
N CYS A 89 -15.04 12.13 -10.05
CA CYS A 89 -13.96 11.90 -9.09
C CYS A 89 -13.08 13.14 -9.02
N ASP A 90 -12.38 13.31 -7.91
CA ASP A 90 -11.29 14.26 -7.84
C ASP A 90 -10.27 13.94 -8.95
N LEU A 91 -9.53 14.97 -9.38
CA LEU A 91 -8.30 14.74 -10.13
C LEU A 91 -7.42 13.73 -9.35
N PRO A 92 -6.48 13.04 -10.02
CA PRO A 92 -5.49 12.23 -9.32
C PRO A 92 -4.67 13.20 -8.45
N VAL A 93 -5.16 13.39 -7.23
CA VAL A 93 -4.57 14.07 -6.09
C VAL A 93 -4.78 13.06 -4.99
N ASP A 94 -4.03 11.97 -5.00
CA ASP A 94 -4.23 10.85 -4.09
C ASP A 94 -2.91 10.31 -3.58
N THR A 95 -2.77 10.43 -2.26
CA THR A 95 -1.79 9.65 -1.50
C THR A 95 -2.01 8.16 -1.79
N LYS A 96 -0.97 7.42 -2.19
CA LYS A 96 -1.06 5.96 -2.41
C LYS A 96 0.02 5.23 -1.65
N PHE A 97 -0.32 4.03 -1.23
CA PHE A 97 0.67 3.00 -0.95
C PHE A 97 0.65 2.00 -2.11
N GLU A 98 1.76 1.91 -2.84
CA GLU A 98 1.92 0.97 -3.94
C GLU A 98 2.84 -0.17 -3.48
N SER A 99 2.48 -1.41 -3.81
CA SER A 99 3.25 -2.57 -3.39
C SER A 99 3.16 -3.74 -4.37
N SER A 100 4.29 -4.41 -4.55
CA SER A 100 4.39 -5.76 -5.09
C SER A 100 4.89 -6.70 -3.99
N TRP A 101 4.05 -7.66 -3.63
CA TRP A 101 4.29 -8.60 -2.55
C TRP A 101 5.14 -9.78 -3.01
N GLY A 102 6.17 -10.07 -2.23
CA GLY A 102 7.08 -11.19 -2.41
C GLY A 102 6.42 -12.54 -2.13
N CYS A 103 6.97 -13.56 -2.77
CA CYS A 103 6.60 -14.96 -2.61
C CYS A 103 7.29 -15.58 -1.40
N MET A 104 6.51 -16.01 -0.41
CA MET A 104 7.00 -16.69 0.79
C MET A 104 7.49 -18.13 0.51
N TYR A 105 7.19 -18.67 -0.67
CA TYR A 105 7.68 -19.98 -1.14
C TYR A 105 8.96 -19.90 -1.98
N TRP A 106 9.51 -18.70 -2.15
CA TRP A 106 10.69 -18.50 -2.97
C TRP A 106 11.87 -19.32 -2.42
N THR A 107 12.53 -20.05 -3.33
CA THR A 107 13.68 -20.90 -3.01
C THR A 107 14.96 -20.44 -3.69
N GLY A 108 14.87 -19.55 -4.69
CA GLY A 108 15.98 -19.14 -5.54
C GLY A 108 16.25 -20.10 -6.69
N ASP A 109 15.47 -21.17 -6.83
CA ASP A 109 15.48 -22.08 -7.97
C ASP A 109 14.41 -21.65 -8.99
N PRO A 110 14.78 -21.12 -10.16
CA PRO A 110 13.84 -20.58 -11.13
C PRO A 110 12.79 -21.58 -11.63
N ALA A 111 13.09 -22.88 -11.64
CA ALA A 111 12.13 -23.89 -12.08
C ALA A 111 11.02 -24.08 -11.04
N LYS A 112 11.40 -24.19 -9.76
CA LYS A 112 10.45 -24.34 -8.65
C LYS A 112 9.66 -23.06 -8.41
N ASP A 113 10.34 -21.92 -8.44
CA ASP A 113 9.73 -20.63 -8.13
C ASP A 113 8.67 -20.26 -9.19
N LYS A 114 8.84 -20.66 -10.46
CA LYS A 114 7.80 -20.50 -11.50
C LYS A 114 6.52 -21.29 -11.22
N GLU A 115 6.63 -22.43 -10.53
CA GLU A 115 5.48 -23.26 -10.18
C GLU A 115 4.78 -22.76 -8.91
N SER A 116 5.56 -22.29 -7.92
CA SER A 116 5.08 -21.94 -6.58
C SER A 116 4.78 -20.44 -6.39
N CYS A 117 5.39 -19.54 -7.15
CA CYS A 117 5.24 -18.09 -7.00
C CYS A 117 4.36 -17.48 -8.09
N THR A 118 3.78 -16.33 -7.79
CA THR A 118 3.11 -15.47 -8.79
C THR A 118 4.16 -14.93 -9.76
N LEU A 119 3.81 -14.80 -11.03
CA LEU A 119 4.70 -14.20 -12.03
C LEU A 119 4.52 -12.68 -12.05
N THR A 120 5.64 -11.97 -12.16
CA THR A 120 5.71 -10.54 -12.49
C THR A 120 5.15 -10.27 -13.89
N GLY A 121 4.89 -9.00 -14.21
CA GLY A 121 4.45 -8.60 -15.56
C GLY A 121 5.42 -8.98 -16.69
N GLN A 122 6.69 -9.27 -16.35
CA GLN A 122 7.72 -9.73 -17.28
C GLN A 122 7.80 -11.27 -17.37
N GLY A 123 6.92 -12.00 -16.68
CA GLY A 123 6.86 -13.47 -16.70
C GLY A 123 7.90 -14.18 -15.82
N ASN A 124 8.63 -13.44 -14.98
CA ASN A 124 9.57 -14.00 -14.00
C ASN A 124 8.84 -14.26 -12.67
N PRO A 125 9.19 -15.31 -11.92
CA PRO A 125 8.60 -15.54 -10.60
C PRO A 125 8.96 -14.39 -9.64
N SER A 126 7.99 -13.97 -8.83
CA SER A 126 8.23 -13.04 -7.74
C SER A 126 9.28 -13.59 -6.78
N THR A 127 10.20 -12.72 -6.36
CA THR A 127 11.19 -13.05 -5.33
C THR A 127 10.57 -13.05 -3.93
N TYR A 128 11.34 -13.37 -2.90
CA TYR A 128 10.86 -13.26 -1.51
C TYR A 128 10.63 -11.81 -1.05
N GLN A 129 11.14 -10.82 -1.77
CA GLN A 129 11.14 -9.42 -1.36
C GLN A 129 9.81 -8.74 -1.69
N ASP A 130 9.26 -8.01 -0.71
CA ASP A 130 8.19 -7.04 -0.95
C ASP A 130 8.83 -5.74 -1.48
N TRP A 131 8.27 -5.19 -2.55
CA TRP A 131 8.65 -3.89 -3.12
C TRP A 131 7.52 -2.91 -2.86
N TRP A 132 7.81 -1.71 -2.35
CA TRP A 132 6.78 -0.74 -2.05
C TRP A 132 7.28 0.69 -2.20
N ASP A 133 6.33 1.61 -2.39
CA ASP A 133 6.56 3.03 -2.28
C ASP A 133 5.31 3.75 -1.72
N GLY A 134 5.56 4.88 -1.07
CA GLY A 134 4.54 5.87 -0.77
C GLY A 134 4.50 6.86 -1.92
N SER A 135 3.44 6.83 -2.72
CA SER A 135 3.35 7.61 -3.95
C SER A 135 2.52 8.87 -3.74
N ALA A 136 3.08 9.98 -4.23
CA ALA A 136 2.40 11.26 -4.42
C ALA A 136 2.64 11.79 -5.85
N VAL A 137 2.96 10.88 -6.79
CA VAL A 137 3.15 11.21 -8.22
C VAL A 137 1.88 11.82 -8.80
N ASP A 138 0.76 11.28 -8.35
CA ASP A 138 -0.60 11.68 -8.65
C ASP A 138 -1.13 12.62 -7.57
N GLY A 139 -0.30 13.53 -7.05
CA GLY A 139 -0.68 14.49 -6.00
C GLY A 139 -0.86 13.90 -4.60
N TRP A 140 -1.45 14.69 -3.69
CA TRP A 140 -1.49 14.41 -2.25
C TRP A 140 -2.82 14.83 -1.61
N THR A 141 -3.38 13.96 -0.76
CA THR A 141 -4.63 14.21 -0.03
C THR A 141 -4.49 14.03 1.47
N LEU A 142 -4.18 12.81 1.89
CA LEU A 142 -4.09 12.47 3.31
C LEU A 142 -2.62 12.25 3.70
N PRO A 143 -2.16 12.81 4.84
CA PRO A 143 -0.84 12.52 5.37
C PRO A 143 -0.76 11.06 5.80
N PHE A 144 0.40 10.44 5.57
CA PHE A 144 0.64 9.05 5.94
C PHE A 144 2.07 8.85 6.39
N THR A 145 2.28 7.77 7.14
CA THR A 145 3.60 7.26 7.52
C THR A 145 3.63 5.77 7.22
N ILE A 146 4.71 5.31 6.60
CA ILE A 146 4.95 3.88 6.39
C ILE A 146 5.98 3.43 7.42
N LEU A 147 5.62 2.38 8.17
CA LEU A 147 6.49 1.75 9.14
C LEU A 147 6.70 0.30 8.71
N VAL A 148 7.96 -0.12 8.62
CA VAL A 148 8.32 -1.51 8.35
C VAL A 148 8.64 -2.18 9.68
N ASP A 149 7.84 -3.19 10.03
CA ASP A 149 8.17 -4.11 11.13
C ASP A 149 8.84 -5.33 10.53
N ASP A 150 10.10 -5.53 10.85
CA ASP A 150 10.86 -6.69 10.43
C ASP A 150 11.27 -7.59 11.60
N GLY A 151 10.57 -7.46 12.74
CA GLY A 151 10.82 -8.22 13.94
C GLY A 151 12.06 -7.77 14.69
N GLY A 152 12.39 -6.47 14.63
CA GLY A 152 13.58 -5.89 15.25
C GLY A 152 14.87 -6.12 14.46
N ARG A 153 14.75 -6.44 13.16
CA ARG A 153 15.87 -6.48 12.21
C ARG A 153 16.08 -5.11 11.53
N GLY A 154 15.28 -4.11 11.93
CA GLY A 154 15.01 -2.88 11.20
C GLY A 154 16.11 -1.90 11.33
N LEU A 155 16.28 -1.14 10.25
CA LEU A 155 17.24 -0.06 10.14
C LEU A 155 17.04 0.91 11.31
N LEU A 156 17.89 0.79 12.33
CA LEU A 156 18.00 1.71 13.45
C LEU A 156 18.30 3.12 12.91
N PRO A 157 18.09 4.19 13.70
CA PRO A 157 18.62 5.51 13.33
C PRO A 157 20.12 5.41 13.00
N GLY A 158 20.48 5.69 11.74
CA GLY A 158 21.86 5.55 11.21
C GLY A 158 22.17 4.21 10.52
N SER A 159 21.22 3.29 10.40
CA SER A 159 21.39 2.07 9.61
C SER A 159 21.21 2.35 8.13
N GLU A 160 22.22 2.02 7.33
CA GLU A 160 22.11 1.92 5.88
C GLU A 160 21.36 0.64 5.53
N GLY A 161 20.36 0.74 4.64
CA GLY A 161 19.74 -0.43 4.03
C GLY A 161 20.82 -1.34 3.48
N SER A 162 20.72 -2.66 3.73
CA SER A 162 21.66 -3.60 3.13
C SER A 162 21.66 -3.38 1.60
N PRO A 163 22.82 -3.12 0.97
CA PRO A 163 22.91 -2.92 -0.47
C PRO A 163 22.40 -4.13 -1.27
N ASP A 164 22.25 -5.30 -0.61
CA ASP A 164 21.75 -6.53 -1.18
C ASP A 164 20.21 -6.61 -1.29
N ILE A 165 19.46 -5.72 -0.63
CA ILE A 165 17.98 -5.81 -0.57
C ILE A 165 17.27 -4.66 -1.32
N CYS A 166 17.78 -3.43 -1.31
CA CYS A 166 17.13 -2.30 -2.01
C CYS A 166 18.08 -1.41 -2.83
N GLY A 167 19.35 -1.80 -3.03
CA GLY A 167 20.38 -0.86 -3.51
C GLY A 167 20.66 0.26 -2.48
N PRO A 168 21.66 1.12 -2.70
CA PRO A 168 22.07 2.12 -1.72
C PRO A 168 21.03 3.25 -1.62
N VAL A 169 20.01 3.07 -0.79
CA VAL A 169 19.10 4.13 -0.37
C VAL A 169 19.46 4.53 1.06
N VAL A 170 20.19 5.65 1.20
CA VAL A 170 20.59 6.18 2.50
C VAL A 170 19.48 7.09 3.04
N CYS A 171 18.55 6.52 3.80
CA CYS A 171 17.48 7.27 4.48
C CYS A 171 17.94 7.94 5.79
N ALA A 172 19.20 7.76 6.21
CA ALA A 172 19.71 8.24 7.51
C ALA A 172 19.69 9.77 7.67
N ASN A 173 19.55 10.53 6.57
CA ASN A 173 19.44 11.99 6.58
C ASN A 173 18.03 12.49 6.19
N LEU A 174 17.05 11.60 6.02
CA LEU A 174 15.65 11.97 5.81
C LEU A 174 15.02 12.36 7.15
N ASP A 175 15.43 13.51 7.67
CA ASP A 175 14.79 14.17 8.82
C ASP A 175 13.50 14.82 8.32
N ALA A 176 12.44 14.03 8.15
CA ALA A 176 11.15 14.52 7.66
C ALA A 176 10.59 15.67 8.53
N ALA A 177 10.89 15.68 9.83
CA ALA A 177 10.46 16.75 10.72
C ALA A 177 11.14 18.09 10.42
N ARG A 178 12.39 18.07 9.93
CA ARG A 178 13.17 19.29 9.61
C ARG A 178 13.24 19.61 8.12
N LEU A 179 13.14 18.61 7.26
CA LEU A 179 13.38 18.70 5.82
C LEU A 179 12.10 18.68 5.00
N CYS A 180 10.97 18.20 5.53
CA CYS A 180 9.70 18.38 4.83
C CYS A 180 9.32 19.87 4.89
N PRO A 181 8.98 20.50 3.76
CA PRO A 181 8.55 21.88 3.74
C PRO A 181 7.34 22.08 4.67
N GLN A 182 7.49 22.98 5.64
CA GLN A 182 6.47 23.20 6.69
C GLN A 182 5.38 24.20 6.26
N ASN A 183 5.54 24.83 5.08
CA ASN A 183 4.71 25.93 4.58
C ASN A 183 4.29 25.73 3.12
N GLU A 184 3.86 24.52 2.77
CA GLU A 184 3.20 24.30 1.47
C GLU A 184 1.77 24.82 1.58
N PHE A 185 1.58 26.11 1.25
CA PHE A 185 0.25 26.67 1.07
C PHE A 185 -0.35 26.07 -0.21
N LEU A 186 -1.35 25.18 -0.05
CA LEU A 186 -2.06 24.52 -1.15
C LEU A 186 -3.33 25.27 -1.59
N THR A 187 -3.53 26.52 -1.17
CA THR A 187 -4.64 27.34 -1.68
C THR A 187 -4.20 28.12 -2.93
N PRO A 188 -4.90 27.99 -4.08
CA PRO A 188 -4.72 28.93 -5.19
C PRO A 188 -5.04 30.33 -4.68
N GLN A 189 -4.15 31.29 -4.91
CA GLN A 189 -4.49 32.70 -4.71
C GLN A 189 -5.59 33.05 -5.72
N SER A 190 -6.74 33.46 -5.20
CA SER A 190 -7.90 33.99 -5.93
C SER A 190 -7.54 35.16 -6.85
#